data_AF-A0A9X3F423-F1
#
_entry.id   AF-A0A9X3F423-F1
#
_cell.length_a   1.000
_cell.length_b   1.000
_cell.length_c   1.000
_cell.angle_alpha   90.00
_cell.angle_beta   90.00
_cell.angle_gamma   90.00
#
_symmetry.space_group_name_H-M   'P 1'
#
loop_
_entity.id
_entity.type
_entity.pdbx_description
1 polymer ?
#
loop_
_entity_poly.entity_id
_entity_poly.type
_entity_poly.pdbx_seq_one_letter_code
_entity_poly.pdbx_strand_id
1 'polypeptide(L)'
;MEEFFNHIKRSEETEAYYQALYDGFRKKLPQTLAEIVYQYLPKLKAKEDAVLSLGKEYVRRIWEQYNEVYSLNRTGGPLINLQPARKPTTRKEAEQKLTKQIKTIPKQHHKIYSEIYWDTYEEKLTRETYEYAIYEKMKEVFTEFYIDDIMEFESDYLRYFDRSIYLMCSNKYVDDVYGLL
;
A
#
# COMPACT_ATOMS: atom_id res chain seq x y z
N MET A 1 39.71 -25.49 2.27
CA MET A 1 38.48 -26.32 2.28
C MET A 1 37.51 -25.87 3.37
N GLU A 2 37.97 -25.64 4.60
CA GLU A 2 37.11 -25.17 5.71
C GLU A 2 36.38 -23.83 5.44
N GLU A 3 37.07 -22.86 4.83
CA GLU A 3 36.45 -21.59 4.42
C GLU A 3 35.34 -21.76 3.36
N PHE A 4 35.50 -22.72 2.45
CA PHE A 4 34.49 -23.02 1.42
C PHE A 4 33.23 -23.67 2.03
N PHE A 5 33.40 -24.62 2.95
CA PHE A 5 32.27 -25.22 3.68
C PHE A 5 31.58 -24.21 4.60
N ASN A 6 32.34 -23.33 5.26
CA ASN A 6 31.77 -22.25 6.07
C ASN A 6 30.98 -21.25 5.22
N HIS A 7 31.42 -20.98 3.98
CA HIS A 7 30.68 -20.13 3.04
C HIS A 7 29.36 -20.77 2.59
N ILE A 8 29.38 -22.06 2.21
CA ILE A 8 28.16 -22.81 1.84
C ILE A 8 27.16 -22.81 2.98
N LYS A 9 27.61 -23.16 4.20
CA LYS A 9 26.74 -23.21 5.37
C LYS A 9 26.07 -21.88 5.66
N ARG A 10 26.81 -20.76 5.59
CA ARG A 10 26.25 -19.42 5.77
C ARG A 10 25.23 -19.09 4.69
N SER A 11 25.49 -19.48 3.44
CA SER A 11 24.55 -19.27 2.33
C SER A 11 23.24 -20.04 2.56
N GLU A 12 23.32 -21.30 2.98
CA GLU A 12 22.15 -22.13 3.28
C GLU A 12 21.35 -21.57 4.47
N GLU A 13 22.03 -21.10 5.51
CA GLU A 13 21.39 -20.46 6.67
C GLU A 13 20.67 -19.16 6.28
N THR A 14 21.29 -18.33 5.44
CA THR A 14 20.67 -17.11 4.90
C THR A 14 19.47 -17.42 4.01
N GLU A 15 19.57 -18.41 3.13
CA GLU A 15 18.44 -18.84 2.27
C GLU A 15 17.27 -19.34 3.11
N ALA A 16 17.53 -20.20 4.10
CA ALA A 16 16.50 -20.72 4.99
C ALA A 16 15.81 -19.61 5.79
N TYR A 17 16.57 -18.61 6.26
CA TYR A 17 16.03 -17.44 6.95
C TYR A 17 15.07 -16.66 6.05
N TYR A 18 15.49 -16.26 4.85
CA TYR A 18 14.65 -15.49 3.93
C TYR A 18 13.44 -16.28 3.41
N GLN A 19 13.58 -17.60 3.25
CA GLN A 19 12.45 -18.46 2.91
C GLN A 19 11.40 -18.47 4.03
N ALA A 20 11.82 -18.50 5.30
CA ALA A 20 10.91 -18.46 6.44
C ALA A 20 10.16 -17.11 6.53
N LEU A 21 10.87 -15.99 6.29
CA LEU A 21 10.25 -14.66 6.22
C LEU A 21 9.20 -14.59 5.11
N TYR A 22 9.56 -15.03 3.91
CA TYR A 22 8.66 -15.04 2.77
C TYR A 22 7.43 -15.92 3.03
N ASP A 23 7.63 -17.09 3.64
CA ASP A 23 6.55 -18.02 3.98
C ASP A 23 5.58 -17.46 5.02
N GLY A 24 6.09 -16.73 6.01
CA GLY A 24 5.28 -15.98 6.97
C GLY A 24 4.47 -14.89 6.28
N PHE A 25 5.14 -14.06 5.49
CA PHE A 25 4.54 -12.95 4.76
C PHE A 25 3.44 -13.42 3.79
N ARG A 26 3.74 -14.40 2.94
CA ARG A 26 2.79 -14.93 1.92
C ARG A 26 1.55 -15.55 2.54
N LYS A 27 1.67 -16.09 3.76
CA LYS A 27 0.56 -16.70 4.49
C LYS A 27 -0.29 -15.65 5.18
N LYS A 28 0.34 -14.63 5.78
CA LYS A 28 -0.35 -13.62 6.59
C LYS A 28 -1.07 -12.59 5.73
N LEU A 29 -0.38 -12.00 4.74
CA LEU A 29 -0.91 -10.86 4.00
C LEU A 29 -2.29 -11.11 3.38
N PRO A 30 -2.55 -12.18 2.62
CA PRO A 30 -3.83 -12.34 1.93
C PRO A 30 -5.02 -12.39 2.89
N GLN A 31 -4.86 -13.06 4.02
CA GLN A 31 -5.92 -13.17 5.04
C GLN A 31 -6.20 -11.81 5.68
N THR A 32 -5.15 -11.10 6.06
CA THR A 32 -5.27 -9.80 6.68
C THR A 32 -5.91 -8.75 5.75
N LEU A 33 -5.57 -8.79 4.44
CA LEU A 33 -6.23 -7.92 3.47
C LEU A 33 -7.70 -8.29 3.26
N ALA A 34 -8.04 -9.59 3.23
CA ALA A 34 -9.42 -10.06 3.09
C ALA A 34 -10.30 -9.59 4.26
N GLU A 35 -9.79 -9.62 5.49
CA GLU A 35 -10.51 -9.09 6.66
C GLU A 35 -10.92 -7.62 6.47
N ILE A 36 -10.02 -6.78 5.96
CA ILE A 36 -10.31 -5.37 5.67
C ILE A 36 -11.33 -5.27 4.52
N VAL A 37 -11.15 -6.05 3.45
CA VAL A 37 -12.11 -6.07 2.32
C VAL A 37 -13.52 -6.34 2.83
N TYR A 38 -13.72 -7.30 3.73
CA TYR A 38 -15.04 -7.64 4.23
C TYR A 38 -15.63 -6.61 5.19
N GLN A 39 -14.81 -5.76 5.81
CA GLN A 39 -15.29 -4.63 6.62
C GLN A 39 -15.89 -3.53 5.73
N TYR A 40 -15.26 -3.23 4.59
CA TYR A 40 -15.70 -2.18 3.68
C TYR A 40 -16.70 -2.67 2.62
N LEU A 41 -16.56 -3.92 2.18
CA LEU A 41 -17.34 -4.56 1.13
C LEU A 41 -17.83 -5.95 1.57
N PRO A 42 -18.75 -6.05 2.57
CA PRO A 42 -19.17 -7.33 3.16
C PRO A 42 -19.73 -8.34 2.16
N LYS A 43 -20.32 -7.86 1.05
CA LYS A 43 -20.87 -8.70 -0.03
C LYS A 43 -19.80 -9.57 -0.70
N LEU A 44 -18.54 -9.14 -0.68
CA LEU A 44 -17.43 -9.90 -1.26
C LEU A 44 -17.03 -11.12 -0.43
N LYS A 45 -17.58 -11.31 0.78
CA LYS A 45 -17.38 -12.55 1.54
C LYS A 45 -17.88 -13.79 0.80
N ALA A 46 -18.88 -13.65 -0.06
CA ALA A 46 -19.33 -14.74 -0.94
C ALA A 46 -18.32 -15.08 -2.06
N LYS A 47 -17.30 -14.25 -2.28
CA LYS A 47 -16.23 -14.40 -3.27
C LYS A 47 -14.86 -14.55 -2.57
N GLU A 48 -14.83 -15.22 -1.42
CA GLU A 48 -13.64 -15.31 -0.55
C GLU A 48 -12.40 -15.82 -1.27
N ASP A 49 -12.52 -16.90 -2.06
CA ASP A 49 -11.39 -17.44 -2.82
C ASP A 49 -10.80 -16.43 -3.80
N ALA A 50 -11.64 -15.61 -4.45
CA ALA A 50 -11.18 -14.58 -5.37
C ALA A 50 -10.45 -13.44 -4.64
N VAL A 51 -10.97 -13.01 -3.50
CA VAL A 51 -10.32 -11.98 -2.66
C VAL A 51 -8.97 -12.48 -2.13
N LEU A 52 -8.90 -13.73 -1.65
CA LEU A 52 -7.65 -14.35 -1.21
C LEU A 52 -6.66 -14.53 -2.36
N SER A 53 -7.14 -14.83 -3.57
CA SER A 53 -6.29 -14.92 -4.77
C SER A 53 -5.65 -13.57 -5.09
N LEU A 54 -6.41 -12.48 -5.08
CA LEU A 54 -5.85 -11.13 -5.23
C LEU A 54 -4.79 -10.86 -4.15
N GLY A 55 -5.07 -11.17 -2.89
CA GLY A 55 -4.09 -11.01 -1.82
C GLY A 55 -2.76 -11.73 -2.10
N LYS A 56 -2.81 -12.96 -2.64
CA LYS A 56 -1.62 -13.72 -3.04
C LYS A 56 -0.85 -13.08 -4.19
N GLU A 57 -1.53 -12.49 -5.17
CA GLU A 57 -0.86 -11.76 -6.25
C GLU A 57 -0.08 -10.55 -5.73
N TYR A 58 -0.63 -9.85 -4.72
CA TYR A 58 0.00 -8.68 -4.14
C TYR A 58 1.15 -9.00 -3.18
N VAL A 59 1.24 -10.23 -2.66
CA VAL A 59 2.48 -10.73 -2.01
C VAL A 59 3.66 -10.56 -2.97
N ARG A 60 3.51 -11.05 -4.21
CA ARG A 60 4.57 -10.96 -5.21
C ARG A 60 4.90 -9.51 -5.58
N ARG A 61 3.88 -8.67 -5.81
CA ARG A 61 4.08 -7.27 -6.19
C ARG A 61 4.84 -6.47 -5.13
N ILE A 62 4.48 -6.64 -3.86
CA ILE A 62 5.17 -5.98 -2.74
C ILE A 62 6.63 -6.43 -2.70
N TRP A 63 6.88 -7.73 -2.87
CA TRP A 63 8.24 -8.27 -2.87
C TRP A 63 9.08 -7.78 -4.07
N GLU A 64 8.49 -7.66 -5.25
CA GLU A 64 9.12 -7.05 -6.44
C GLU A 64 9.50 -5.59 -6.17
N GLN A 65 8.61 -4.81 -5.55
CA GLN A 65 8.91 -3.42 -5.17
C GLN A 65 10.02 -3.35 -4.11
N TYR A 66 10.00 -4.24 -3.13
CA TYR A 66 11.08 -4.32 -2.14
C TYR A 66 12.44 -4.61 -2.79
N ASN A 67 12.52 -5.59 -3.70
CA ASN A 67 13.77 -5.92 -4.38
C ASN A 67 14.28 -4.77 -5.27
N GLU A 68 13.38 -4.07 -5.94
CA GLU A 68 13.71 -2.87 -6.71
C GLU A 68 14.33 -1.80 -5.80
N VAL A 69 13.69 -1.48 -4.68
CA VAL A 69 14.23 -0.51 -3.72
C VAL A 69 15.53 -1.00 -3.09
N TYR A 70 15.63 -2.27 -2.72
CA TYR A 70 16.85 -2.86 -2.16
C TYR A 70 18.03 -2.72 -3.11
N SER A 71 17.81 -3.00 -4.41
CA SER A 71 18.83 -2.80 -5.43
C SER A 71 19.21 -1.33 -5.56
N LEU A 72 18.23 -0.43 -5.67
CA LEU A 72 18.47 1.01 -5.82
C LEU A 72 19.18 1.60 -4.60
N ASN A 73 18.86 1.17 -3.38
CA ASN A 73 19.53 1.61 -2.16
C ASN A 73 21.03 1.32 -2.17
N ARG A 74 21.46 0.25 -2.86
CA ARG A 74 22.88 -0.16 -2.91
C ARG A 74 23.65 0.44 -4.08
N THR A 75 22.98 0.74 -5.19
CA THR A 75 23.65 1.12 -6.45
C THR A 75 23.21 2.47 -7.00
N GLY A 76 22.14 3.04 -6.45
CA GLY A 76 21.53 4.27 -6.92
C GLY A 76 22.16 5.53 -6.33
N GLY A 77 21.75 6.67 -6.87
CA GLY A 77 22.06 7.99 -6.32
C GLY A 77 20.84 8.58 -5.59
N PRO A 78 20.98 9.78 -4.98
CA PRO A 78 19.93 10.37 -4.16
C PRO A 78 18.59 10.51 -4.90
N LEU A 79 17.50 10.12 -4.24
CA LEU A 79 16.15 10.31 -4.77
C LEU A 79 15.60 11.70 -4.38
N ILE A 80 15.09 12.44 -5.37
CA ILE A 80 14.59 13.81 -5.17
C ILE A 80 13.06 13.82 -5.30
N ASN A 81 12.39 14.66 -4.48
CA ASN A 81 10.95 14.94 -4.56
C ASN A 81 10.00 13.76 -4.26
N LEU A 82 10.33 12.94 -3.27
CA LEU A 82 9.42 11.88 -2.80
C LEU A 82 8.31 12.46 -1.92
N GLN A 83 7.07 12.40 -2.40
CA GLN A 83 5.89 12.73 -1.61
C GLN A 83 5.44 11.51 -0.79
N PRO A 84 4.97 11.72 0.46
CA PRO A 84 4.46 10.62 1.28
C PRO A 84 3.19 10.01 0.68
N ALA A 85 2.84 8.81 1.14
CA ALA A 85 1.53 8.22 0.87
C ALA A 85 0.41 9.21 1.23
N ARG A 86 -0.58 9.33 0.34
CA ARG A 86 -1.66 10.31 0.50
C ARG A 86 -2.64 9.81 1.55
N LYS A 87 -2.82 10.59 2.62
CA LYS A 87 -3.85 10.37 3.63
C LYS A 87 -5.25 10.74 3.10
N PRO A 88 -6.33 10.14 3.64
CA PRO A 88 -7.69 10.55 3.31
C PRO A 88 -7.88 12.04 3.54
N THR A 89 -8.56 12.70 2.60
CA THR A 89 -8.80 14.14 2.65
C THR A 89 -9.69 14.47 3.84
N THR A 90 -9.24 15.36 4.71
CA THR A 90 -10.04 15.78 5.89
C THR A 90 -11.18 16.71 5.48
N ARG A 91 -12.23 16.78 6.31
CA ARG A 91 -13.35 17.72 6.09
C ARG A 91 -12.88 19.17 5.99
N LYS A 92 -11.92 19.57 6.83
CA LYS A 92 -11.34 20.91 6.82
C LYS A 92 -10.62 21.22 5.50
N GLU A 93 -9.85 20.28 4.97
CA GLU A 93 -9.19 20.43 3.66
C GLU A 93 -10.23 20.49 2.53
N ALA A 94 -11.29 19.69 2.63
CA ALA A 94 -12.39 19.70 1.68
C ALA A 94 -13.15 21.04 1.71
N GLU A 95 -13.43 21.61 2.88
CA GLU A 95 -14.05 22.95 3.05
C GLU A 95 -13.18 24.05 2.44
N GLN A 96 -11.85 23.99 2.66
CA GLN A 96 -10.90 24.94 2.07
C GLN A 96 -10.88 24.84 0.54
N LYS A 97 -10.93 23.62 0.00
CA LYS A 97 -10.97 23.38 -1.44
C LYS A 97 -12.29 23.90 -2.05
N LEU A 98 -13.43 23.60 -1.44
CA LEU A 98 -14.74 24.12 -1.86
C LEU A 98 -14.75 25.66 -1.84
N THR A 99 -14.24 26.28 -0.77
CA THR A 99 -14.15 27.75 -0.65
C THR A 99 -13.33 28.38 -1.78
N LYS A 100 -12.27 27.70 -2.24
CA LYS A 100 -11.46 28.16 -3.37
C LYS A 100 -12.21 27.99 -4.69
N GLN A 101 -12.85 26.84 -4.90
CA GLN A 101 -13.55 26.51 -6.15
C GLN A 101 -14.83 27.33 -6.33
N ILE A 102 -15.59 27.60 -5.27
CA ILE A 102 -16.86 28.34 -5.38
C ILE A 102 -16.64 29.80 -5.80
N LYS A 103 -15.48 30.38 -5.50
CA LYS A 103 -15.08 31.73 -5.94
C LYS A 103 -14.89 31.84 -7.45
N THR A 104 -14.63 30.72 -8.14
CA THR A 104 -14.44 30.70 -9.60
C THR A 104 -15.74 30.43 -10.36
N ILE A 105 -16.87 30.31 -9.66
CA ILE A 105 -18.17 29.91 -10.21
C ILE A 105 -19.18 31.05 -9.99
N PRO A 106 -20.13 31.31 -10.92
CA PRO A 106 -21.19 32.29 -10.72
C PRO A 106 -22.08 31.97 -9.50
N LYS A 107 -22.47 33.01 -8.74
CA LYS A 107 -23.24 32.88 -7.47
C LYS A 107 -24.50 32.02 -7.57
N GLN A 108 -25.22 32.09 -8.70
CA GLN A 108 -26.44 31.32 -8.94
C GLN A 108 -26.22 29.79 -8.92
N HIS A 109 -24.98 29.31 -9.12
CA HIS A 109 -24.64 27.89 -9.11
C HIS A 109 -23.98 27.43 -7.80
N HIS A 110 -23.72 28.34 -6.84
CA HIS A 110 -22.99 28.05 -5.61
C HIS A 110 -23.64 26.94 -4.78
N LYS A 111 -24.98 26.98 -4.65
CA LYS A 111 -25.73 25.98 -3.88
C LYS A 111 -25.62 24.59 -4.50
N ILE A 112 -25.98 24.46 -5.78
CA ILE A 112 -25.95 23.19 -6.51
C ILE A 112 -24.52 22.61 -6.54
N TYR A 113 -23.51 23.46 -6.77
CA TYR A 113 -22.12 23.02 -6.76
C TYR A 113 -21.69 22.47 -5.39
N SER A 114 -22.10 23.14 -4.30
CA SER A 114 -21.75 22.71 -2.95
C SER A 114 -22.41 21.38 -2.59
N GLU A 115 -23.68 21.17 -2.99
CA GLU A 115 -24.38 19.90 -2.80
C GLU A 115 -23.65 18.76 -3.53
N ILE A 116 -23.38 18.92 -4.83
CA ILE A 116 -22.64 17.93 -5.64
C ILE A 116 -21.24 17.67 -5.06
N TYR A 117 -20.55 18.72 -4.59
CA TYR A 117 -19.22 18.59 -4.01
C TYR A 117 -19.23 17.72 -2.75
N TRP A 118 -20.21 17.90 -1.87
CA TRP A 118 -20.30 17.14 -0.62
C TRP A 118 -20.71 15.69 -0.85
N ASP A 119 -21.67 15.44 -1.75
CA ASP A 119 -22.04 14.08 -2.16
C ASP A 119 -20.83 13.33 -2.71
N THR A 120 -20.08 13.97 -3.61
CA THR A 120 -18.85 13.40 -4.19
C THR A 120 -17.76 13.21 -3.13
N TYR A 121 -17.67 14.10 -2.15
CA TYR A 121 -16.67 14.02 -1.09
C TYR A 121 -16.91 12.81 -0.19
N GLU A 122 -18.15 12.48 0.17
CA GLU A 122 -18.45 11.34 1.05
C GLU A 122 -18.11 10.00 0.37
N GLU A 123 -18.48 9.84 -0.89
CA GLU A 123 -18.12 8.66 -1.69
C GLU A 123 -16.60 8.52 -1.81
N LYS A 124 -15.94 9.64 -2.14
CA LYS A 124 -14.50 9.68 -2.28
C LYS A 124 -13.78 9.40 -0.96
N LEU A 125 -14.25 9.96 0.15
CA LEU A 125 -13.68 9.75 1.47
C LEU A 125 -13.74 8.28 1.87
N THR A 126 -14.86 7.59 1.55
CA THR A 126 -15.01 6.16 1.82
C THR A 126 -13.95 5.36 1.08
N ARG A 127 -13.75 5.64 -0.22
CA ARG A 127 -12.71 4.98 -1.02
C ARG A 127 -11.30 5.32 -0.55
N GLU A 128 -11.00 6.60 -0.30
CA GLU A 128 -9.67 7.02 0.20
C GLU A 128 -9.35 6.37 1.56
N THR A 129 -10.35 6.26 2.45
CA THR A 129 -10.20 5.60 3.75
C THR A 129 -9.94 4.11 3.61
N TYR A 130 -10.67 3.43 2.72
CA TYR A 130 -10.47 2.01 2.43
C TYR A 130 -9.06 1.74 1.87
N GLU A 131 -8.64 2.51 0.86
CA GLU A 131 -7.30 2.42 0.27
C GLU A 131 -6.19 2.70 1.29
N TYR A 132 -6.37 3.69 2.14
CA TYR A 132 -5.40 3.98 3.19
C TYR A 132 -5.32 2.84 4.22
N ALA A 133 -6.44 2.21 4.59
CA ALA A 133 -6.46 1.07 5.50
C ALA A 133 -5.73 -0.16 4.92
N ILE A 134 -5.94 -0.46 3.63
CA ILE A 134 -5.19 -1.51 2.92
C ILE A 134 -3.70 -1.21 2.91
N TYR A 135 -3.33 0.03 2.59
CA TYR A 135 -1.94 0.48 2.54
C TYR A 135 -1.23 0.33 3.89
N GLU A 136 -1.82 0.84 4.97
CA GLU A 136 -1.26 0.73 6.32
C GLU A 136 -1.07 -0.74 6.70
N LYS A 137 -2.01 -1.60 6.31
CA LYS A 137 -1.92 -3.02 6.64
C LYS A 137 -0.89 -3.78 5.81
N MET A 138 -0.75 -3.47 4.52
CA MET A 138 0.34 -4.01 3.70
C MET A 138 1.71 -3.68 4.32
N LYS A 139 1.89 -2.43 4.77
CA LYS A 139 3.12 -1.99 5.44
C LYS A 139 3.35 -2.68 6.77
N GLU A 140 2.32 -2.77 7.61
CA GLU A 140 2.40 -3.41 8.92
C GLU A 140 2.83 -4.87 8.78
N VAL A 141 2.16 -5.62 7.91
CA VAL A 141 2.47 -7.04 7.66
C VAL A 141 3.85 -7.18 7.04
N PHE A 142 4.25 -6.33 6.09
CA PHE A 142 5.60 -6.41 5.50
C PHE A 142 6.69 -6.12 6.54
N THR A 143 6.51 -5.05 7.33
CA THR A 143 7.46 -4.65 8.39
C THR A 143 7.63 -5.73 9.45
N GLU A 144 6.56 -6.45 9.80
CA GLU A 144 6.64 -7.54 10.77
C GLU A 144 7.65 -8.63 10.38
N PHE A 145 7.80 -8.92 9.08
CA PHE A 145 8.72 -9.95 8.61
C PHE A 145 10.08 -9.38 8.17
N TYR A 146 10.12 -8.14 7.67
CA TYR A 146 11.32 -7.58 7.02
C TYR A 146 11.87 -6.33 7.72
N ILE A 147 11.54 -6.10 9.00
CA ILE A 147 12.00 -4.91 9.74
C ILE A 147 13.52 -4.73 9.67
N ASP A 148 14.29 -5.79 9.83
CA ASP A 148 15.75 -5.73 9.84
C ASP A 148 16.28 -5.18 8.50
N ASP A 149 15.75 -5.68 7.37
CA ASP A 149 16.16 -5.20 6.05
C ASP A 149 15.68 -3.76 5.78
N ILE A 150 14.47 -3.41 6.23
CA ILE A 150 13.90 -2.06 6.06
C ILE A 150 14.73 -1.02 6.81
N MET A 151 15.29 -1.38 7.97
CA MET A 151 16.13 -0.51 8.78
C MET A 151 17.49 -0.23 8.12
N GLU A 152 17.91 -1.01 7.13
CA GLU A 152 19.12 -0.77 6.34
C GLU A 152 18.92 0.25 5.19
N PHE A 153 17.67 0.65 4.89
CA PHE A 153 17.41 1.62 3.83
C PHE A 153 17.78 3.04 4.24
N GLU A 154 18.39 3.79 3.32
CA GLU A 154 18.49 5.23 3.48
C GLU A 154 17.09 5.87 3.47
N SER A 155 16.97 7.04 4.09
CA SER A 155 15.66 7.65 4.36
C SER A 155 14.83 7.94 3.11
N ASP A 156 15.47 8.29 2.00
CA ASP A 156 14.81 8.54 0.73
C ASP A 156 14.34 7.23 0.08
N TYR A 157 15.13 6.16 0.08
CA TYR A 157 14.70 4.84 -0.38
C TYR A 157 13.57 4.25 0.47
N LEU A 158 13.60 4.47 1.79
CA LEU A 158 12.49 4.09 2.65
C LEU A 158 11.19 4.81 2.26
N ARG A 159 11.25 6.12 2.00
CA ARG A 159 10.09 6.89 1.51
C ARG A 159 9.65 6.45 0.11
N TYR A 160 10.59 6.02 -0.73
CA TYR A 160 10.29 5.51 -2.05
C TYR A 160 9.53 4.19 -1.96
N PHE A 161 10.02 3.25 -1.13
CA PHE A 161 9.33 2.00 -0.86
C PHE A 161 7.93 2.22 -0.29
N ASP A 162 7.80 3.09 0.72
CA ASP A 162 6.53 3.48 1.32
C ASP A 162 5.52 3.97 0.26
N ARG A 163 5.97 4.85 -0.64
CA ARG A 163 5.16 5.37 -1.74
C ARG A 163 4.84 4.30 -2.78
N SER A 164 5.76 3.39 -3.08
CA SER A 164 5.53 2.27 -3.99
C SER A 164 4.47 1.30 -3.45
N ILE A 165 4.47 1.01 -2.14
CA ILE A 165 3.40 0.23 -1.51
C ILE A 165 2.06 0.95 -1.66
N TYR A 166 2.02 2.27 -1.48
CA TYR A 166 0.78 3.03 -1.67
C TYR A 166 0.28 3.00 -3.13
N LEU A 167 1.11 3.43 -4.09
CA LEU A 167 0.70 3.64 -5.48
C LEU A 167 0.62 2.35 -6.32
N MET A 168 1.61 1.46 -6.16
CA MET A 168 1.75 0.29 -7.02
C MET A 168 1.09 -0.95 -6.42
N CYS A 169 0.85 -0.95 -5.11
CA CYS A 169 0.22 -2.07 -4.40
C CYS A 169 -1.19 -1.71 -3.91
N SER A 170 -1.34 -0.86 -2.89
CA SER A 170 -2.64 -0.62 -2.25
C SER A 170 -3.71 -0.07 -3.20
N ASN A 171 -3.41 1.03 -3.91
CA ASN A 171 -4.35 1.66 -4.83
C ASN A 171 -4.86 0.65 -5.88
N LYS A 172 -3.92 -0.12 -6.43
CA LYS A 172 -4.18 -1.10 -7.48
C LYS A 172 -4.95 -2.32 -6.94
N TYR A 173 -4.65 -2.77 -5.72
CA TYR A 173 -5.38 -3.85 -5.06
C TYR A 173 -6.83 -3.46 -4.82
N VAL A 174 -7.07 -2.24 -4.34
CA VAL A 174 -8.43 -1.73 -4.14
C VAL A 174 -9.21 -1.72 -5.45
N ASP A 175 -8.60 -1.25 -6.54
CA ASP A 175 -9.21 -1.27 -7.87
C ASP A 175 -9.56 -2.69 -8.33
N ASP A 176 -8.64 -3.65 -8.16
CA ASP A 176 -8.87 -5.05 -8.50
C ASP A 176 -10.01 -5.67 -7.66
N VAL A 177 -10.08 -5.32 -6.37
CA VAL A 177 -11.17 -5.75 -5.47
C VAL A 177 -12.52 -5.16 -5.89
N TYR A 178 -12.57 -3.89 -6.29
CA TYR A 178 -13.80 -3.30 -6.83
C TYR A 178 -14.21 -3.97 -8.15
N GLY A 179 -13.26 -4.47 -8.93
CA GLY A 179 -13.50 -5.30 -10.12
C GLY A 179 -14.15 -6.65 -9.82
N LEU A 180 -14.15 -7.09 -8.55
CA LEU A 180 -14.87 -8.30 -8.12
C LEU A 180 -16.33 -8.04 -7.76
N LEU A 181 -16.85 -6.81 -7.75
CA LEU A 181 -18.26 -6.54 -7.46
C LEU A 181 -19.13 -6.95 -8.65
#